data_AF-A0A6A6ZMF1-F1
#
_entry.id   AF-A0A6A6ZMF1-F1
#
_cell.length_a   1.000
_cell.length_b   1.000
_cell.length_c   1.000
_cell.angle_alpha   90.00
_cell.angle_beta   90.00
_cell.angle_gamma   90.00
#
_symmetry.space_group_name_H-M   'P 1'
#
loop_
_entity.id
_entity.type
_entity.pdbx_description
1 polymer ?
#
loop_
_entity_poly.entity_id
_entity_poly.type
_entity_poly.pdbx_seq_one_letter_code
_entity_poly.pdbx_strand_id
1 'polypeptide(L)'
;MMDIGFPATDINQSSMSLPSPRSLGFLFPNFTQGEPATMDSPGQASHSSNASPQGAIENTQINAIDYASELWNMETFWEDYLRPLPMSLDLGMAGNDARAVPQTPQDREDEAERIAYLFHQQTCHTLSIEEDADQNPWKTLIWPLAKEYPALYHAIAALTCFGISKQQPQLRTEGARHVHRSTQLLSENVEKGEIPLDAALAATLALGFAETWDDENLSNGANHIRAGGILLQQILSNQGNVRLSGEEEARVSFLAHTWTYMDVLARFTCSDLAQPYSGNSSSPDLNLFIQDPSKLDPLMGYSTTFFPIMRRVADLINKVRARETPRNSPAIISQALELRRAIEQWALPIDLEAIDDPSQNMTDAIQTAEAYRWSSLLMLYQAVPELPNLTSYGELAQRVLVYLATIPPTSTTIIVHIFPLIVAGCDTVEEEDRQFVRERWSSMSQRMVTGIVDRCMKITEELWKRREDYLFSRGLLFTSNGMRINNTVSNESAALSKDIASFINFGTSPGANTTSSSGSAVQVNERVGRKGNDFPISAAFKKGVDMLTRTGCTEYTVRGRLHWLGVMNDWNWQVMLG
;
A
#
# COMPACT_ATOMS: atom_id res chain seq x y z
N MET A 1 36.48 -37.94 45.73
CA MET A 1 35.74 -38.46 44.58
C MET A 1 34.27 -38.27 44.90
N MET A 2 33.67 -37.20 44.36
CA MET A 2 32.27 -36.84 44.61
C MET A 2 31.36 -37.45 43.55
N ASP A 3 30.23 -37.95 44.01
CA ASP A 3 29.12 -38.54 43.26
C ASP A 3 28.55 -37.64 42.16
N ILE A 4 28.29 -38.25 41.01
CA ILE A 4 27.55 -37.66 39.88
C ILE A 4 26.15 -38.25 39.91
N GLY A 5 25.17 -37.49 40.39
CA GLY A 5 23.75 -37.79 40.27
C GLY A 5 23.11 -36.94 39.18
N PHE A 6 22.61 -37.57 38.12
CA PHE A 6 21.73 -36.95 37.13
C PHE A 6 20.27 -37.13 37.58
N PRO A 7 19.44 -36.07 37.62
CA PRO A 7 18.00 -36.23 37.81
C PRO A 7 17.33 -36.61 36.48
N ALA A 8 16.55 -37.68 36.51
CA ALA A 8 15.57 -38.01 35.49
C ALA A 8 14.50 -36.91 35.44
N THR A 9 14.21 -36.39 34.26
CA THR A 9 13.12 -35.43 34.04
C THR A 9 11.90 -36.18 33.53
N ASP A 10 10.80 -36.02 34.27
CA ASP A 10 9.47 -36.54 33.95
C ASP A 10 9.02 -36.05 32.56
N ILE A 11 8.75 -37.00 31.67
CA ILE A 11 8.07 -36.77 30.40
C ILE A 11 6.58 -36.58 30.72
N ASN A 12 6.20 -35.34 30.99
CA ASN A 12 4.80 -34.94 31.07
C ASN A 12 4.30 -34.73 29.63
N GLN A 13 3.63 -35.74 29.07
CA GLN A 13 2.91 -35.63 27.81
C GLN A 13 1.78 -34.60 27.95
N SER A 14 2.08 -33.34 27.64
CA SER A 14 1.05 -32.32 27.43
C SER A 14 0.52 -32.49 26.00
N SER A 15 -0.69 -33.04 25.90
CA SER A 15 -1.47 -33.03 24.66
C SER A 15 -1.61 -31.59 24.18
N MET A 16 -0.95 -31.24 23.07
CA MET A 16 -1.14 -29.96 22.39
C MET A 16 -2.54 -29.92 21.80
N SER A 17 -3.47 -29.29 22.50
CA SER A 17 -4.76 -28.90 21.96
C SER A 17 -4.56 -27.68 21.06
N LEU A 18 -4.54 -27.91 19.74
CA LEU A 18 -4.64 -26.88 18.71
C LEU A 18 -6.02 -26.19 18.79
N PRO A 19 -6.12 -24.89 18.46
CA PRO A 19 -7.40 -24.20 18.44
C PRO A 19 -8.34 -24.83 17.41
N SER A 20 -9.50 -25.28 17.89
CA SER A 20 -10.57 -25.82 17.04
C SER A 20 -11.29 -24.72 16.23
N PRO A 21 -12.10 -25.07 15.19
CA PRO A 21 -12.83 -24.14 14.33
C PRO A 21 -13.72 -23.11 15.06
N ARG A 22 -14.01 -23.33 16.36
CA ARG A 22 -14.76 -22.43 17.25
C ARG A 22 -14.04 -21.13 17.64
N SER A 23 -12.83 -20.86 17.14
CA SER A 23 -12.07 -19.63 17.48
C SER A 23 -12.20 -18.49 16.45
N LEU A 24 -12.90 -18.71 15.33
CA LEU A 24 -12.99 -17.75 14.23
C LEU A 24 -13.98 -16.60 14.49
N GLY A 25 -14.93 -16.75 15.42
CA GLY A 25 -15.82 -15.67 15.88
C GLY A 25 -15.07 -14.48 16.50
N PHE A 26 -13.82 -14.67 16.94
CA PHE A 26 -12.94 -13.60 17.44
C PHE A 26 -12.16 -12.85 16.34
N LEU A 27 -12.32 -13.19 15.05
CA LEU A 27 -11.67 -12.46 13.95
C LEU A 27 -12.42 -11.18 13.54
N PHE A 28 -13.71 -11.06 13.90
CA PHE A 28 -14.56 -9.91 13.56
C PHE A 28 -15.19 -9.16 14.77
N PRO A 29 -14.55 -9.03 15.95
CA PRO A 29 -15.25 -8.67 17.18
C PRO A 29 -15.53 -7.16 17.36
N ASN A 30 -14.96 -6.28 16.53
CA ASN A 30 -14.93 -4.82 16.79
C ASN A 30 -15.66 -3.96 15.74
N PHE A 31 -16.76 -4.43 15.16
CA PHE A 31 -17.48 -3.66 14.14
C PHE A 31 -18.82 -3.05 14.60
N THR A 32 -19.18 -3.16 15.89
CA THR A 32 -20.53 -2.76 16.33
C THR A 32 -20.65 -1.49 17.18
N GLN A 33 -19.58 -0.80 17.60
CA GLN A 33 -19.72 0.47 18.34
C GLN A 33 -18.58 1.47 18.06
N GLY A 34 -18.84 2.43 17.18
CA GLY A 34 -18.17 3.73 17.20
C GLY A 34 -19.09 4.73 17.91
N GLU A 35 -18.74 5.14 19.14
CA GLU A 35 -19.41 6.26 19.80
C GLU A 35 -19.13 7.56 19.02
N PRO A 36 -20.13 8.44 18.80
CA PRO A 36 -19.90 9.72 18.16
C PRO A 36 -19.19 10.67 19.14
N ALA A 37 -17.99 11.12 18.77
CA ALA A 37 -17.29 12.19 19.46
C ALA A 37 -18.10 13.50 19.35
N THR A 38 -18.53 14.03 20.50
CA THR A 38 -19.14 15.35 20.63
C THR A 38 -18.12 16.44 20.30
N MET A 39 -18.38 17.23 19.25
CA MET A 39 -17.70 18.51 19.03
C MET A 39 -18.69 19.66 19.20
N ASP A 40 -18.34 20.56 20.12
CA ASP A 40 -18.96 21.86 20.34
C ASP A 40 -18.88 22.74 19.10
N SER A 41 -20.02 23.36 18.74
CA SER A 41 -20.12 24.35 17.67
C SER A 41 -19.56 25.71 18.10
N PRO A 42 -18.92 26.45 17.18
CA PRO A 42 -18.91 27.90 17.25
C PRO A 42 -19.55 28.55 16.02
N GLY A 43 -20.49 29.46 16.29
CA GLY A 43 -20.55 30.77 15.64
C GLY A 43 -21.19 30.85 14.26
N GLN A 44 -22.48 31.18 14.24
CA GLN A 44 -23.20 31.73 13.10
C GLN A 44 -22.50 32.94 12.49
N ALA A 45 -22.30 32.93 11.17
CA ALA A 45 -22.12 34.15 10.38
C ALA A 45 -22.98 34.03 9.11
N SER A 46 -24.03 34.85 9.11
CA SER A 46 -24.97 35.07 8.02
C SER A 46 -24.30 35.73 6.81
N HIS A 47 -24.44 35.17 5.61
CA HIS A 47 -24.49 35.98 4.38
C HIS A 47 -25.44 35.38 3.35
N SER A 48 -26.23 36.29 2.79
CA SER A 48 -27.40 36.09 1.95
C SER A 48 -27.07 36.08 0.46
N SER A 49 -27.80 35.22 -0.25
CA SER A 49 -28.47 35.44 -1.54
C SER A 49 -27.70 35.54 -2.88
N ASN A 50 -28.27 34.77 -3.82
CA ASN A 50 -28.44 34.97 -5.27
C ASN A 50 -27.32 34.53 -6.23
N ALA A 51 -27.55 33.45 -6.97
CA ALA A 51 -28.12 33.49 -8.33
C ALA A 51 -27.76 32.20 -9.10
N SER A 52 -28.79 31.47 -9.55
CA SER A 52 -28.65 30.36 -10.51
C SER A 52 -28.41 30.88 -11.93
N PRO A 53 -27.73 30.12 -12.78
CA PRO A 53 -28.13 30.01 -14.18
C PRO A 53 -28.43 28.57 -14.57
N GLN A 54 -29.61 28.40 -15.14
CA GLN A 54 -30.07 27.19 -15.83
C GLN A 54 -29.20 26.94 -17.07
N GLY A 55 -28.68 25.72 -17.21
CA GLY A 55 -28.05 25.20 -18.42
C GLY A 55 -28.55 23.79 -18.66
N ALA A 56 -29.10 23.55 -19.86
CA ALA A 56 -29.80 22.34 -20.25
C ALA A 56 -28.91 21.08 -20.17
N ILE A 57 -29.45 20.01 -19.58
CA ILE A 57 -28.87 18.66 -19.60
C ILE A 57 -29.54 17.89 -20.74
N GLU A 58 -28.75 17.52 -21.75
CA GLU A 58 -29.15 16.54 -22.76
C GLU A 58 -29.23 15.15 -22.12
N ASN A 59 -30.42 14.55 -22.15
CA ASN A 59 -30.67 13.17 -21.71
C ASN A 59 -30.09 12.18 -22.72
N THR A 60 -28.95 11.58 -22.42
CA THR A 60 -28.49 10.38 -23.11
C THR A 60 -29.15 9.16 -22.47
N GLN A 61 -30.24 8.67 -23.07
CA GLN A 61 -30.85 7.38 -22.71
C GLN A 61 -29.84 6.25 -22.96
N ILE A 62 -29.43 5.58 -21.88
CA ILE A 62 -28.70 4.31 -21.95
C ILE A 62 -29.71 3.25 -22.37
N ASN A 63 -29.60 2.76 -23.60
CA ASN A 63 -30.42 1.65 -24.09
C ASN A 63 -30.04 0.36 -23.33
N ALA A 64 -31.04 -0.28 -22.71
CA ALA A 64 -30.90 -1.60 -22.12
C ALA A 64 -30.55 -2.62 -23.23
N ILE A 65 -29.38 -3.24 -23.11
CA ILE A 65 -28.99 -4.41 -23.90
C ILE A 65 -29.18 -5.61 -22.98
N ASP A 66 -29.99 -6.57 -23.43
CA ASP A 66 -30.32 -7.80 -22.71
C ASP A 66 -29.11 -8.75 -22.68
N TYR A 67 -28.39 -8.76 -21.55
CA TYR A 67 -27.25 -9.65 -21.26
C TYR A 67 -27.61 -10.73 -20.21
N ALA A 68 -28.89 -10.83 -19.81
CA ALA A 68 -29.33 -11.57 -18.63
C ALA A 68 -29.07 -13.09 -18.71
N SER A 69 -28.98 -13.66 -19.93
CA SER A 69 -29.00 -15.12 -20.12
C SER A 69 -27.62 -15.81 -20.08
N GLU A 70 -26.50 -15.11 -20.22
CA GLU A 70 -25.17 -15.75 -20.31
C GLU A 70 -24.32 -15.62 -19.03
N LEU A 71 -24.64 -14.66 -18.14
CA LEU A 71 -23.83 -14.38 -16.95
C LEU A 71 -24.25 -15.17 -15.70
N TRP A 72 -25.43 -15.78 -15.68
CA TRP A 72 -26.01 -16.35 -14.46
C TRP A 72 -26.76 -17.66 -14.73
N ASN A 73 -26.43 -18.72 -13.97
CA ASN A 73 -27.24 -19.94 -13.95
C ASN A 73 -28.01 -19.92 -12.61
N MET A 74 -29.32 -19.68 -12.69
CA MET A 74 -30.11 -19.01 -11.64
C MET A 74 -30.90 -19.92 -10.69
N GLU A 75 -30.83 -21.25 -10.81
CA GLU A 75 -31.85 -22.11 -10.18
C GLU A 75 -31.66 -22.42 -8.68
N THR A 76 -30.48 -22.21 -8.08
CA THR A 76 -30.21 -22.64 -6.68
C THR A 76 -29.69 -21.55 -5.73
N PHE A 77 -29.28 -20.37 -6.23
CA PHE A 77 -28.63 -19.31 -5.43
C PHE A 77 -29.60 -18.46 -4.58
N TRP A 78 -30.88 -18.37 -4.98
CA TRP A 78 -31.81 -17.35 -4.46
C TRP A 78 -32.44 -17.62 -3.09
N GLU A 79 -32.46 -18.85 -2.57
CA GLU A 79 -33.12 -19.11 -1.28
C GLU A 79 -32.42 -18.45 -0.09
N ASP A 80 -31.08 -18.40 -0.09
CA ASP A 80 -30.29 -17.76 0.97
C ASP A 80 -30.07 -16.26 0.74
N TYR A 81 -30.03 -15.82 -0.53
CA TYR A 81 -29.95 -14.42 -0.92
C TYR A 81 -31.23 -13.62 -0.60
N LEU A 82 -32.39 -14.29 -0.62
CA LEU A 82 -33.69 -13.63 -0.42
C LEU A 82 -34.16 -13.52 1.03
N ARG A 83 -33.42 -14.05 2.02
CA ARG A 83 -33.84 -13.93 3.44
C ARG A 83 -34.03 -12.46 3.83
N PRO A 84 -35.19 -12.08 4.40
CA PRO A 84 -35.42 -10.74 4.90
C PRO A 84 -34.36 -10.36 5.93
N LEU A 85 -33.89 -9.11 5.86
CA LEU A 85 -33.17 -8.48 6.96
C LEU A 85 -34.01 -8.62 8.25
N PRO A 86 -33.43 -8.97 9.40
CA PRO A 86 -34.03 -8.61 10.68
C PRO A 86 -34.19 -7.09 10.70
N MET A 87 -35.43 -6.61 10.55
CA MET A 87 -35.71 -5.17 10.54
C MET A 87 -35.30 -4.55 11.89
N SER A 88 -34.68 -3.37 11.77
CA SER A 88 -34.29 -2.40 12.80
C SER A 88 -32.85 -2.48 13.32
N LEU A 89 -31.93 -1.90 12.57
CA LEU A 89 -30.84 -1.14 13.18
C LEU A 89 -31.15 0.34 12.93
N ASP A 90 -31.54 1.00 14.02
CA ASP A 90 -31.65 2.44 14.14
C ASP A 90 -30.22 3.02 14.02
N LEU A 91 -29.67 3.03 12.81
CA LEU A 91 -28.63 3.97 12.43
C LEU A 91 -29.32 5.33 12.54
N GLY A 92 -29.06 6.08 13.62
CA GLY A 92 -29.70 7.35 13.97
C GLY A 92 -29.59 8.45 12.91
N MET A 93 -30.16 8.19 11.75
CA MET A 93 -30.21 8.99 10.52
C MET A 93 -31.68 9.09 10.15
N ALA A 94 -32.45 9.72 11.04
CA ALA A 94 -33.80 10.17 10.71
C ALA A 94 -33.69 11.35 9.74
N GLY A 95 -33.60 11.03 8.44
CA GLY A 95 -33.60 12.02 7.36
C GLY A 95 -33.71 11.38 5.97
N ASN A 96 -34.94 11.33 5.44
CA ASN A 96 -35.37 11.18 4.03
C ASN A 96 -34.74 10.16 3.04
N ASP A 97 -33.65 9.44 3.35
CA ASP A 97 -32.99 8.48 2.42
C ASP A 97 -33.44 7.02 2.56
N ALA A 98 -34.74 6.80 2.80
CA ALA A 98 -35.32 5.46 2.96
C ALA A 98 -35.47 4.65 1.66
N ARG A 99 -34.71 4.97 0.59
CA ARG A 99 -34.81 4.33 -0.73
C ARG A 99 -33.65 3.37 -1.10
N ALA A 100 -32.71 3.11 -0.20
CA ALA A 100 -31.47 2.38 -0.50
C ALA A 100 -31.46 0.88 -0.13
N VAL A 101 -32.63 0.23 -0.05
CA VAL A 101 -32.68 -1.23 0.20
C VAL A 101 -33.58 -1.87 -0.84
N PRO A 102 -33.07 -2.81 -1.66
CA PRO A 102 -33.89 -3.58 -2.59
C PRO A 102 -35.04 -4.29 -1.85
N GLN A 103 -36.26 -3.81 -2.08
CA GLN A 103 -37.45 -4.26 -1.35
C GLN A 103 -38.14 -5.43 -2.05
N THR A 104 -38.01 -5.52 -3.37
CA THR A 104 -38.59 -6.60 -4.17
C THR A 104 -37.53 -7.57 -4.69
N PRO A 105 -37.91 -8.81 -5.04
CA PRO A 105 -37.00 -9.74 -5.71
C PRO A 105 -36.44 -9.19 -7.03
N GLN A 106 -37.25 -8.46 -7.80
CA GLN A 106 -36.81 -7.82 -9.04
C GLN A 106 -35.72 -6.77 -8.78
N ASP A 107 -35.89 -5.91 -7.77
CA ASP A 107 -34.87 -4.89 -7.43
C ASP A 107 -33.52 -5.52 -7.07
N ARG A 108 -33.56 -6.74 -6.49
CA ARG A 108 -32.38 -7.50 -6.09
C ARG A 108 -31.68 -8.17 -7.27
N GLU A 109 -32.46 -8.65 -8.25
CA GLU A 109 -31.96 -9.16 -9.53
C GLU A 109 -31.30 -8.03 -10.33
N ASP A 110 -31.99 -6.90 -10.48
CA ASP A 110 -31.48 -5.72 -11.18
C ASP A 110 -30.17 -5.19 -10.54
N GLU A 111 -30.09 -5.20 -9.20
CA GLU A 111 -28.85 -4.89 -8.48
C GLU A 111 -27.74 -5.88 -8.80
N ALA A 112 -28.03 -7.18 -8.77
CA ALA A 112 -27.03 -8.21 -9.01
C ALA A 112 -26.47 -8.17 -10.42
N GLU A 113 -27.32 -7.95 -11.42
CA GLU A 113 -26.93 -7.75 -12.81
C GLU A 113 -26.06 -6.50 -12.97
N ARG A 114 -26.45 -5.38 -12.35
CA ARG A 114 -25.66 -4.14 -12.36
C ARG A 114 -24.28 -4.36 -11.74
N ILE A 115 -24.20 -5.02 -10.58
CA ILE A 115 -22.92 -5.32 -9.91
C ILE A 115 -22.04 -6.21 -10.80
N ALA A 116 -22.60 -7.27 -11.39
CA ALA A 116 -21.84 -8.13 -12.29
C ALA A 116 -21.30 -7.36 -13.50
N TYR A 117 -22.15 -6.56 -14.14
CA TYR A 117 -21.74 -5.73 -15.27
C TYR A 117 -20.57 -4.82 -14.90
N LEU A 118 -20.71 -4.05 -13.82
CA LEU A 118 -19.69 -3.11 -13.36
C LEU A 118 -18.40 -3.83 -12.93
N PHE A 119 -18.52 -5.00 -12.30
CA PHE A 119 -17.37 -5.80 -11.91
C PHE A 119 -16.57 -6.27 -13.14
N HIS A 120 -17.24 -6.89 -14.11
CA HIS A 120 -16.60 -7.43 -15.31
C HIS A 120 -16.06 -6.36 -16.26
N GLN A 121 -16.70 -5.19 -16.32
CA GLN A 121 -16.28 -4.11 -17.22
C GLN A 121 -15.19 -3.23 -16.60
N GLN A 122 -15.18 -3.04 -15.28
CA GLN A 122 -14.33 -2.03 -14.65
C GLN A 122 -13.54 -2.57 -13.45
N THR A 123 -14.21 -3.12 -12.44
CA THR A 123 -13.56 -3.44 -11.16
C THR A 123 -12.45 -4.48 -11.32
N CYS A 124 -12.68 -5.58 -12.05
CA CYS A 124 -11.69 -6.65 -12.16
C CYS A 124 -10.40 -6.19 -12.84
N HIS A 125 -10.47 -5.22 -13.76
CA HIS A 125 -9.31 -4.64 -14.45
C HIS A 125 -8.46 -3.72 -13.56
N THR A 126 -8.95 -3.36 -12.37
CA THR A 126 -8.19 -2.62 -11.35
C THR A 126 -7.55 -3.54 -10.31
N LEU A 127 -7.75 -4.86 -10.44
CA LEU A 127 -7.24 -5.88 -9.52
C LEU A 127 -6.25 -6.84 -10.19
N SER A 128 -5.95 -6.66 -11.48
CA SER A 128 -5.01 -7.47 -12.22
C SER A 128 -4.33 -6.71 -13.35
N ILE A 129 -3.05 -7.01 -13.58
CA ILE A 129 -2.23 -6.47 -14.68
C ILE A 129 -2.32 -7.30 -15.96
N GLU A 130 -3.10 -8.39 -15.97
CA GLU A 130 -3.35 -9.18 -17.18
C GLU A 130 -4.09 -8.34 -18.23
N GLU A 131 -3.58 -8.32 -19.46
CA GLU A 131 -4.21 -7.60 -20.58
C GLU A 131 -5.46 -8.33 -21.07
N ASP A 132 -5.38 -9.66 -21.17
CA ASP A 132 -6.48 -10.50 -21.63
C ASP A 132 -7.50 -10.67 -20.51
N ALA A 133 -8.70 -10.12 -20.72
CA ALA A 133 -9.79 -10.24 -19.74
C ALA A 133 -10.12 -11.70 -19.38
N ASP A 134 -9.91 -12.64 -20.31
CA ASP A 134 -10.15 -14.07 -20.11
C ASP A 134 -9.00 -14.79 -19.35
N GLN A 135 -7.92 -14.09 -19.04
CA GLN A 135 -6.85 -14.57 -18.16
C GLN A 135 -6.93 -13.94 -16.76
N ASN A 136 -7.80 -12.94 -16.55
CA ASN A 136 -7.95 -12.29 -15.24
C ASN A 136 -8.49 -13.28 -14.19
N PRO A 137 -7.73 -13.61 -13.13
CA PRO A 137 -8.14 -14.62 -12.14
C PRO A 137 -9.37 -14.22 -11.33
N TRP A 138 -9.63 -12.91 -11.17
CA TRP A 138 -10.86 -12.44 -10.52
C TRP A 138 -12.10 -12.80 -11.33
N LYS A 139 -11.97 -12.83 -12.67
CA LYS A 139 -13.04 -13.23 -13.58
C LYS A 139 -13.13 -14.75 -13.72
N THR A 140 -12.01 -15.45 -13.83
CA THR A 140 -11.97 -16.88 -14.17
C THR A 140 -12.01 -17.81 -12.97
N LEU A 141 -11.42 -17.42 -11.84
CA LEU A 141 -11.32 -18.26 -10.63
C LEU A 141 -12.21 -17.76 -9.50
N ILE A 142 -12.34 -16.45 -9.31
CA ILE A 142 -13.05 -15.89 -8.14
C ILE A 142 -14.53 -15.63 -8.43
N TRP A 143 -14.88 -15.06 -9.58
CA TRP A 143 -16.27 -14.78 -9.94
C TRP A 143 -17.17 -16.03 -9.97
N PRO A 144 -16.75 -17.19 -10.52
CA PRO A 144 -17.56 -18.40 -10.45
C PRO A 144 -17.86 -18.82 -9.00
N LEU A 145 -16.86 -18.71 -8.13
CA LEU A 145 -16.99 -18.99 -6.71
C LEU A 145 -17.98 -18.03 -6.02
N ALA A 146 -18.00 -16.76 -6.44
CA ALA A 146 -18.96 -15.78 -5.92
C ALA A 146 -20.42 -16.13 -6.23
N LYS A 147 -20.69 -16.84 -7.34
CA LYS A 147 -22.03 -17.34 -7.68
C LYS A 147 -22.51 -18.47 -6.77
N GLU A 148 -21.59 -19.12 -6.05
CA GLU A 148 -21.90 -20.22 -5.14
C GLU A 148 -21.93 -19.75 -3.68
N TYR A 149 -21.10 -18.77 -3.32
CA TYR A 149 -20.91 -18.32 -1.94
C TYR A 149 -21.33 -16.86 -1.74
N PRO A 150 -22.53 -16.60 -1.14
CA PRO A 150 -23.07 -15.25 -0.96
C PRO A 150 -22.16 -14.28 -0.20
N ALA A 151 -21.35 -14.79 0.74
CA ALA A 151 -20.37 -13.99 1.47
C ALA A 151 -19.32 -13.36 0.52
N LEU A 152 -18.83 -14.14 -0.44
CA LEU A 152 -17.88 -13.68 -1.45
C LEU A 152 -18.55 -12.74 -2.45
N TYR A 153 -19.77 -13.05 -2.90
CA TYR A 153 -20.55 -12.15 -3.76
C TYR A 153 -20.68 -10.76 -3.13
N HIS A 154 -21.10 -10.68 -1.87
CA HIS A 154 -21.24 -9.39 -1.20
C HIS A 154 -19.90 -8.68 -0.99
N ALA A 155 -18.80 -9.40 -0.78
CA ALA A 155 -17.47 -8.78 -0.72
C ALA A 155 -17.09 -8.13 -2.07
N ILE A 156 -17.35 -8.82 -3.19
CA ILE A 156 -17.12 -8.29 -4.54
C ILE A 156 -18.07 -7.11 -4.83
N ALA A 157 -19.34 -7.21 -4.43
CA ALA A 157 -20.31 -6.14 -4.61
C ALA A 157 -19.89 -4.87 -3.84
N ALA A 158 -19.39 -5.01 -2.62
CA ALA A 158 -18.83 -3.91 -1.84
C ALA A 158 -17.65 -3.25 -2.57
N LEU A 159 -16.70 -4.06 -3.05
CA LEU A 159 -15.55 -3.61 -3.80
C LEU A 159 -15.93 -2.83 -5.06
N THR A 160 -16.89 -3.36 -5.84
CA THR A 160 -17.42 -2.71 -7.04
C THR A 160 -18.13 -1.40 -6.72
N CYS A 161 -18.97 -1.38 -5.68
CA CYS A 161 -19.66 -0.16 -5.25
C CYS A 161 -18.68 0.94 -4.82
N PHE A 162 -17.68 0.63 -3.99
CA PHE A 162 -16.70 1.63 -3.57
C PHE A 162 -15.81 2.10 -4.72
N GLY A 163 -15.38 1.20 -5.60
CA GLY A 163 -14.56 1.55 -6.76
C GLY A 163 -15.21 2.54 -7.74
N ILE A 164 -16.55 2.65 -7.71
CA ILE A 164 -17.33 3.52 -8.60
C ILE A 164 -17.97 4.69 -7.84
N SER A 165 -17.96 4.65 -6.50
CA SER A 165 -18.63 5.63 -5.64
C SER A 165 -18.22 7.08 -5.91
N LYS A 166 -16.97 7.35 -6.30
CA LYS A 166 -16.53 8.70 -6.68
C LYS A 166 -17.24 9.24 -7.94
N GLN A 167 -17.64 8.37 -8.87
CA GLN A 167 -18.45 8.75 -10.04
C GLN A 167 -19.95 8.70 -9.73
N GLN A 168 -20.35 7.77 -8.86
CA GLN A 168 -21.74 7.53 -8.46
C GLN A 168 -21.85 7.49 -6.93
N PRO A 169 -21.93 8.66 -6.26
CA PRO A 169 -21.90 8.75 -4.80
C PRO A 169 -22.96 7.90 -4.09
N GLN A 170 -24.10 7.67 -4.74
CA GLN A 170 -25.17 6.81 -4.25
C GLN A 170 -24.75 5.35 -3.98
N LEU A 171 -23.75 4.84 -4.71
CA LEU A 171 -23.29 3.45 -4.54
C LEU A 171 -22.47 3.23 -3.27
N ARG A 172 -22.01 4.31 -2.63
CA ARG A 172 -21.23 4.24 -1.41
C ARG A 172 -21.99 3.55 -0.28
N THR A 173 -23.24 3.94 -0.07
CA THR A 173 -24.12 3.35 0.97
C THR A 173 -24.41 1.88 0.68
N GLU A 174 -24.58 1.53 -0.61
CA GLU A 174 -24.73 0.13 -1.03
C GLU A 174 -23.46 -0.69 -0.77
N GLY A 175 -22.29 -0.10 -0.99
CA GLY A 175 -21.00 -0.70 -0.65
C GLY A 175 -20.91 -1.05 0.83
N ALA A 176 -21.25 -0.09 1.71
CA ALA A 176 -21.27 -0.30 3.16
C ALA A 176 -22.26 -1.41 3.59
N ARG A 177 -23.45 -1.46 2.96
CA ARG A 177 -24.44 -2.53 3.18
C ARG A 177 -23.87 -3.90 2.81
N HIS A 178 -23.19 -4.00 1.68
CA HIS A 178 -22.56 -5.23 1.23
C HIS A 178 -21.38 -5.66 2.10
N VAL A 179 -20.56 -4.73 2.61
CA VAL A 179 -19.52 -5.05 3.61
C VAL A 179 -20.15 -5.72 4.83
N HIS A 180 -21.16 -5.06 5.43
CA HIS A 180 -21.82 -5.59 6.62
C HIS A 180 -22.40 -6.99 6.38
N ARG A 181 -23.06 -7.19 5.24
CA ARG A 181 -23.65 -8.48 4.89
C ARG A 181 -22.60 -9.57 4.66
N SER A 182 -21.51 -9.26 3.96
CA SER A 182 -20.41 -10.20 3.73
C SER A 182 -19.76 -10.62 5.06
N THR A 183 -19.46 -9.67 5.95
CA THR A 183 -18.89 -9.96 7.27
C THR A 183 -19.81 -10.82 8.12
N GLN A 184 -21.11 -10.53 8.13
CA GLN A 184 -22.09 -11.35 8.82
C GLN A 184 -22.07 -12.80 8.31
N LEU A 185 -22.18 -13.00 6.99
CA LEU A 185 -22.20 -14.33 6.39
C LEU A 185 -20.88 -15.08 6.60
N LEU A 186 -19.74 -14.40 6.55
CA LEU A 186 -18.45 -15.00 6.90
C LEU A 186 -18.45 -15.51 8.33
N SER A 187 -18.89 -14.70 9.30
CA SER A 187 -18.92 -15.13 10.70
C SER A 187 -19.83 -16.34 10.93
N GLU A 188 -21.03 -16.35 10.33
CA GLU A 188 -22.00 -17.44 10.48
C GLU A 188 -21.54 -18.74 9.81
N ASN A 189 -21.00 -18.66 8.60
CA ASN A 189 -20.69 -19.83 7.77
C ASN A 189 -19.33 -20.44 8.10
N VAL A 190 -18.36 -19.63 8.51
CA VAL A 190 -17.03 -20.11 8.94
C VAL A 190 -17.14 -20.89 10.24
N GLU A 191 -17.96 -20.45 11.20
CA GLU A 191 -18.18 -21.18 12.47
C GLU A 191 -18.84 -22.55 12.25
N LYS A 192 -19.69 -22.67 11.24
CA LYS A 192 -20.39 -23.91 10.87
C LYS A 192 -19.58 -24.79 9.92
N GLY A 193 -18.50 -24.27 9.31
CA GLY A 193 -17.73 -24.97 8.27
C GLY A 193 -18.48 -25.13 6.95
N GLU A 194 -19.45 -24.25 6.67
CA GLU A 194 -20.32 -24.30 5.48
C GLU A 194 -19.71 -23.57 4.28
N ILE A 195 -18.66 -22.76 4.49
CA ILE A 195 -17.89 -22.10 3.43
C ILE A 195 -16.49 -22.72 3.30
N PRO A 196 -16.05 -23.09 2.08
CA PRO A 196 -14.68 -23.49 1.83
C PRO A 196 -13.67 -22.41 2.21
N LEU A 197 -12.47 -22.82 2.63
CA LEU A 197 -11.44 -21.88 3.09
C LEU A 197 -10.95 -20.93 2.00
N ASP A 198 -10.90 -21.38 0.75
CA ASP A 198 -10.51 -20.56 -0.40
C ASP A 198 -11.58 -19.51 -0.73
N ALA A 199 -12.87 -19.86 -0.67
CA ALA A 199 -13.97 -18.91 -0.79
C ALA A 199 -13.98 -17.87 0.35
N ALA A 200 -13.75 -18.31 1.59
CA ALA A 200 -13.62 -17.41 2.74
C ALA A 200 -12.40 -16.49 2.62
N LEU A 201 -11.27 -17.00 2.13
CA LEU A 201 -10.06 -16.22 1.88
C LEU A 201 -10.31 -15.17 0.78
N ALA A 202 -10.90 -15.56 -0.34
CA ALA A 202 -11.26 -14.65 -1.42
C ALA A 202 -12.18 -13.52 -0.93
N ALA A 203 -13.22 -13.85 -0.15
CA ALA A 203 -14.13 -12.85 0.40
C ALA A 203 -13.42 -11.89 1.35
N THR A 204 -12.53 -12.43 2.20
CA THR A 204 -11.74 -11.64 3.14
C THR A 204 -10.78 -10.68 2.42
N LEU A 205 -10.10 -11.13 1.36
CA LEU A 205 -9.22 -10.26 0.56
C LEU A 205 -10.00 -9.19 -0.20
N ALA A 206 -11.15 -9.55 -0.79
CA ALA A 206 -12.02 -8.60 -1.46
C ALA A 206 -12.53 -7.51 -0.50
N LEU A 207 -12.91 -7.86 0.74
CA LEU A 207 -13.22 -6.87 1.78
C LEU A 207 -12.01 -6.00 2.16
N GLY A 208 -10.82 -6.58 2.21
CA GLY A 208 -9.59 -5.83 2.45
C GLY A 208 -9.33 -4.75 1.40
N PHE A 209 -9.56 -5.04 0.12
CA PHE A 209 -9.52 -4.02 -0.94
C PHE A 209 -10.69 -3.04 -0.84
N ALA A 210 -11.90 -3.52 -0.54
CA ALA A 210 -13.09 -2.69 -0.47
C ALA A 210 -12.93 -1.57 0.59
N GLU A 211 -12.41 -1.91 1.77
CA GLU A 211 -12.14 -0.93 2.82
C GLU A 211 -11.12 0.13 2.42
N THR A 212 -10.14 -0.21 1.59
CA THR A 212 -9.09 0.76 1.19
C THR A 212 -9.61 1.72 0.11
N TRP A 213 -10.60 1.30 -0.66
CA TRP A 213 -11.21 2.08 -1.74
C TRP A 213 -12.32 3.02 -1.27
N ASP A 214 -12.85 2.78 -0.07
CA ASP A 214 -13.74 3.69 0.62
C ASP A 214 -13.00 5.03 0.92
N ASP A 215 -13.52 6.13 0.39
CA ASP A 215 -12.92 7.45 0.44
C ASP A 215 -13.18 8.26 1.72
N GLU A 216 -14.23 7.92 2.50
CA GLU A 216 -14.50 8.56 3.80
C GLU A 216 -14.09 7.70 4.99
N ASN A 217 -13.84 6.41 4.78
CA ASN A 217 -13.38 5.54 5.85
C ASN A 217 -11.86 5.66 6.05
N LEU A 218 -11.47 5.68 7.32
CA LEU A 218 -10.06 5.71 7.73
C LEU A 218 -9.48 4.30 7.92
N SER A 219 -10.30 3.24 7.80
CA SER A 219 -9.82 1.86 7.82
C SER A 219 -8.84 1.59 6.68
N ASN A 220 -7.88 0.71 6.92
CA ASN A 220 -6.80 0.38 6.01
C ASN A 220 -6.79 -1.10 5.59
N GLY A 221 -7.87 -1.85 5.84
CA GLY A 221 -7.96 -3.27 5.51
C GLY A 221 -7.06 -4.18 6.35
N ALA A 222 -6.30 -3.67 7.33
CA ALA A 222 -5.31 -4.47 8.07
C ALA A 222 -5.93 -5.66 8.82
N ASN A 223 -7.16 -5.53 9.30
CA ASN A 223 -7.88 -6.64 9.96
C ASN A 223 -8.19 -7.76 8.96
N HIS A 224 -8.62 -7.42 7.75
CA HIS A 224 -8.86 -8.38 6.68
C HIS A 224 -7.56 -9.04 6.21
N ILE A 225 -6.47 -8.29 6.08
CA ILE A 225 -5.15 -8.86 5.76
C ILE A 225 -4.72 -9.86 6.84
N ARG A 226 -4.89 -9.50 8.12
CA ARG A 226 -4.57 -10.39 9.25
C ARG A 226 -5.41 -11.67 9.22
N ALA A 227 -6.72 -11.54 9.01
CA ALA A 227 -7.63 -12.67 8.89
C ALA A 227 -7.29 -13.56 7.68
N GLY A 228 -6.96 -12.97 6.53
CA GLY A 228 -6.52 -13.69 5.34
C GLY A 228 -5.26 -14.52 5.58
N GLY A 229 -4.30 -13.99 6.34
CA GLY A 229 -3.08 -14.72 6.71
C GLY A 229 -3.37 -15.97 7.56
N ILE A 230 -4.37 -15.89 8.44
CA ILE A 230 -4.83 -17.02 9.27
C ILE A 230 -5.50 -18.07 8.40
N LEU A 231 -6.41 -17.67 7.50
CA LEU A 231 -7.07 -18.58 6.56
C LEU A 231 -6.05 -19.28 5.64
N LEU A 232 -5.07 -18.54 5.13
CA LEU A 232 -4.00 -19.09 4.29
C LEU A 232 -3.16 -20.12 5.05
N GLN A 233 -2.80 -19.83 6.31
CA GLN A 233 -2.08 -20.78 7.16
C GLN A 233 -2.90 -22.06 7.42
N GLN A 234 -4.22 -21.96 7.55
CA GLN A 234 -5.11 -23.12 7.69
C GLN A 234 -5.15 -23.95 6.41
N ILE A 235 -5.25 -23.31 5.24
CA ILE A 235 -5.18 -23.99 3.94
C ILE A 235 -3.86 -24.78 3.82
N LEU A 236 -2.72 -24.13 4.09
CA LEU A 236 -1.40 -24.76 4.07
C LEU A 236 -1.30 -25.96 5.01
N SER A 237 -1.86 -25.84 6.22
CA SER A 237 -1.84 -26.92 7.21
C SER A 237 -2.71 -28.11 6.79
N ASN A 238 -3.78 -27.86 6.02
CA ASN A 238 -4.70 -28.89 5.54
C ASN A 238 -4.23 -29.58 4.25
N GLN A 239 -3.37 -28.94 3.44
CA GLN A 239 -2.83 -29.50 2.20
C GLN A 239 -2.05 -30.81 2.38
N GLY A 240 -1.49 -31.07 3.58
CA GLY A 240 -0.85 -32.35 3.88
C GLY A 240 -1.78 -33.57 3.78
N ASN A 241 -3.10 -33.36 3.80
CA ASN A 241 -4.10 -34.44 3.85
C ASN A 241 -4.94 -34.59 2.57
N VAL A 242 -4.91 -33.63 1.63
CA VAL A 242 -5.79 -33.61 0.44
C VAL A 242 -5.01 -33.09 -0.78
N ARG A 243 -5.04 -33.84 -1.90
CA ARG A 243 -4.55 -33.34 -3.19
C ARG A 243 -5.57 -32.39 -3.78
N LEU A 244 -5.20 -31.13 -3.97
CA LEU A 244 -6.02 -30.14 -4.66
C LEU A 244 -6.14 -30.49 -6.15
N SER A 245 -7.27 -30.15 -6.76
CA SER A 245 -7.38 -30.15 -8.22
C SER A 245 -6.55 -29.00 -8.81
N GLY A 246 -6.21 -29.09 -10.11
CA GLY A 246 -5.37 -28.07 -10.75
C GLY A 246 -5.98 -26.65 -10.73
N GLU A 247 -7.32 -26.54 -10.77
CA GLU A 247 -8.00 -25.24 -10.67
C GLU A 247 -7.99 -24.70 -9.22
N GLU A 248 -8.27 -25.54 -8.22
CA GLU A 248 -8.19 -25.14 -6.81
C GLU A 248 -6.76 -24.74 -6.41
N GLU A 249 -5.76 -25.47 -6.89
CA GLU A 249 -4.35 -25.14 -6.68
C GLU A 249 -4.00 -23.77 -7.29
N ALA A 250 -4.43 -23.51 -8.53
CA ALA A 250 -4.27 -22.20 -9.17
C ALA A 250 -4.98 -21.10 -8.40
N ARG A 251 -6.20 -21.35 -7.91
CA ARG A 251 -6.99 -20.40 -7.11
C ARG A 251 -6.30 -20.07 -5.79
N VAL A 252 -5.84 -21.07 -5.05
CA VAL A 252 -5.13 -20.87 -3.78
C VAL A 252 -3.79 -20.15 -3.99
N SER A 253 -3.04 -20.51 -5.03
CA SER A 253 -1.79 -19.81 -5.40
C SER A 253 -2.05 -18.32 -5.70
N PHE A 254 -3.07 -18.03 -6.52
CA PHE A 254 -3.47 -16.66 -6.82
C PHE A 254 -3.89 -15.87 -5.57
N LEU A 255 -4.70 -16.47 -4.68
CA LEU A 255 -5.10 -15.83 -3.42
C LEU A 255 -3.90 -15.62 -2.48
N ALA A 256 -2.94 -16.53 -2.45
CA ALA A 256 -1.71 -16.39 -1.67
C ALA A 256 -0.83 -15.23 -2.17
N HIS A 257 -0.69 -15.07 -3.49
CA HIS A 257 0.02 -13.93 -4.09
C HIS A 257 -0.71 -12.62 -3.84
N THR A 258 -2.04 -12.61 -3.99
CA THR A 258 -2.88 -11.45 -3.67
C THR A 258 -2.71 -11.03 -2.20
N TRP A 259 -2.77 -11.98 -1.27
CA TRP A 259 -2.51 -11.71 0.15
C TRP A 259 -1.09 -11.18 0.39
N THR A 260 -0.09 -11.77 -0.27
CA THR A 260 1.32 -11.35 -0.17
C THR A 260 1.48 -9.89 -0.60
N TYR A 261 0.89 -9.54 -1.75
CA TYR A 261 0.89 -8.20 -2.28
C TYR A 261 0.30 -7.20 -1.27
N MET A 262 -0.90 -7.51 -0.77
CA MET A 262 -1.60 -6.68 0.21
C MET A 262 -0.81 -6.53 1.52
N ASP A 263 -0.34 -7.63 2.11
CA ASP A 263 0.38 -7.63 3.39
C ASP A 263 1.71 -6.86 3.30
N VAL A 264 2.48 -7.05 2.22
CA VAL A 264 3.76 -6.35 2.05
C VAL A 264 3.55 -4.85 1.89
N LEU A 265 2.62 -4.42 1.06
CA LEU A 265 2.40 -2.99 0.82
C LEU A 265 1.77 -2.29 2.03
N ALA A 266 0.84 -2.95 2.72
CA ALA A 266 0.25 -2.41 3.94
C ALA A 266 1.30 -2.25 5.06
N ARG A 267 2.32 -3.11 5.17
CA ARG A 267 3.39 -2.97 6.18
C ARG A 267 4.21 -1.69 6.04
N PHE A 268 4.31 -1.09 4.85
CA PHE A 268 5.04 0.17 4.71
C PHE A 268 4.33 1.33 5.40
N THR A 269 3.00 1.28 5.52
CA THR A 269 2.18 2.38 6.06
C THR A 269 1.57 2.05 7.43
N CYS A 270 1.22 0.79 7.67
CA CYS A 270 0.56 0.30 8.87
C CYS A 270 1.51 -0.51 9.77
N SER A 271 1.82 0.02 10.95
CA SER A 271 2.69 -0.66 11.93
C SER A 271 1.96 -1.77 12.71
N ASP A 272 0.63 -1.81 12.73
CA ASP A 272 -0.14 -2.84 13.45
C ASP A 272 -0.04 -4.24 12.82
N LEU A 273 0.36 -4.31 11.55
CA LEU A 273 0.66 -5.57 10.85
C LEU A 273 2.06 -6.11 11.18
N ALA A 274 2.92 -5.29 11.79
CA ALA A 274 4.27 -5.70 12.20
C ALA A 274 4.28 -6.44 13.54
N GLN A 275 3.19 -6.39 14.31
CA GLN A 275 3.11 -7.15 15.56
C GLN A 275 2.96 -8.64 15.27
N PRO A 276 3.69 -9.52 15.98
CA PRO A 276 3.45 -10.95 15.91
C PRO A 276 1.99 -11.23 16.30
N TYR A 277 1.31 -12.08 15.54
CA TYR A 277 0.05 -12.67 15.96
C TYR A 277 0.21 -13.16 17.40
N SER A 278 -0.71 -12.83 18.30
CA SER A 278 -0.65 -13.32 19.69
C SER A 278 -0.72 -14.84 19.70
N GLY A 279 0.43 -15.50 19.83
CA GLY A 279 0.60 -16.95 19.71
C GLY A 279 1.77 -17.30 18.79
N ASN A 280 2.41 -18.44 19.00
CA ASN A 280 3.60 -18.90 18.26
C ASN A 280 3.35 -19.21 16.75
N SER A 281 2.40 -18.55 16.08
CA SER A 281 2.15 -18.74 14.65
C SER A 281 3.24 -18.04 13.83
N SER A 282 4.10 -18.85 13.21
CA SER A 282 4.96 -18.43 12.11
C SER A 282 4.11 -17.84 10.98
N SER A 283 4.62 -16.80 10.30
CA SER A 283 4.03 -16.33 9.04
C SER A 283 3.91 -17.49 8.04
N PRO A 284 2.87 -17.53 7.19
CA PRO A 284 2.75 -18.58 6.17
C PRO A 284 4.01 -18.60 5.30
N ASP A 285 4.53 -19.79 5.02
CA ASP A 285 5.68 -19.96 4.12
C ASP A 285 5.21 -19.82 2.67
N LEU A 286 5.18 -18.57 2.21
CA LEU A 286 4.68 -18.21 0.89
C LEU A 286 5.55 -18.73 -0.26
N ASN A 287 6.80 -19.16 0.01
CA ASN A 287 7.65 -19.73 -1.04
C ASN A 287 7.05 -21.01 -1.64
N LEU A 288 6.13 -21.67 -0.91
CA LEU A 288 5.40 -22.84 -1.38
C LEU A 288 4.46 -22.55 -2.57
N PHE A 289 4.08 -21.28 -2.78
CA PHE A 289 3.18 -20.88 -3.86
C PHE A 289 3.90 -20.31 -5.09
N ILE A 290 5.23 -20.14 -5.02
CA ILE A 290 6.07 -19.72 -6.15
C ILE A 290 6.43 -20.98 -6.95
N GLN A 291 5.51 -21.43 -7.80
CA GLN A 291 5.72 -22.64 -8.61
C GLN A 291 6.62 -22.37 -9.82
N ASP A 292 6.25 -21.37 -10.62
CA ASP A 292 7.01 -20.91 -11.78
C ASP A 292 7.23 -19.40 -11.66
N PRO A 293 8.40 -18.96 -11.17
CA PRO A 293 8.69 -17.54 -11.01
C PRO A 293 8.88 -16.82 -12.34
N SER A 294 9.05 -17.55 -13.45
CA SER A 294 9.19 -16.97 -14.80
C SER A 294 7.85 -16.64 -15.44
N LYS A 295 6.75 -17.18 -14.90
CA LYS A 295 5.39 -16.83 -15.32
C LYS A 295 5.01 -15.44 -14.78
N LEU A 296 4.34 -14.65 -15.62
CA LEU A 296 3.79 -13.36 -15.21
C LEU A 296 2.75 -13.59 -14.10
N ASP A 297 2.95 -12.95 -12.95
CA ASP A 297 1.94 -12.94 -11.90
C ASP A 297 0.87 -11.87 -12.20
N PRO A 298 -0.43 -12.19 -12.05
CA PRO A 298 -1.53 -11.28 -12.38
C PRO A 298 -1.59 -10.00 -11.55
N LEU A 299 -0.78 -9.82 -10.50
CA LEU A 299 -0.75 -8.61 -9.69
C LEU A 299 0.69 -8.11 -9.46
N MET A 300 1.61 -9.01 -9.09
CA MET A 300 3.01 -8.71 -8.79
C MET A 300 3.92 -8.72 -10.03
N GLY A 301 3.41 -9.15 -11.19
CA GLY A 301 4.22 -9.33 -12.41
C GLY A 301 5.45 -10.20 -12.13
N TYR A 302 6.62 -9.77 -12.61
CA TYR A 302 7.88 -10.51 -12.42
C TYR A 302 8.61 -10.23 -11.11
N SER A 303 7.91 -9.64 -10.13
CA SER A 303 8.48 -9.30 -8.82
C SER A 303 8.08 -10.28 -7.71
N THR A 304 7.42 -11.41 -8.03
CA THR A 304 7.01 -12.44 -7.06
C THR A 304 8.14 -12.86 -6.10
N THR A 305 9.34 -13.11 -6.63
CA THR A 305 10.53 -13.48 -5.83
C THR A 305 11.16 -12.30 -5.09
N PHE A 306 10.82 -11.06 -5.45
CA PHE A 306 11.30 -9.85 -4.79
C PHE A 306 10.46 -9.47 -3.56
N PHE A 307 9.14 -9.72 -3.60
CA PHE A 307 8.23 -9.36 -2.50
C PHE A 307 8.63 -9.95 -1.13
N PRO A 308 9.19 -11.16 -1.00
CA PRO A 308 9.77 -11.64 0.26
C PRO A 308 10.92 -10.77 0.79
N ILE A 309 11.77 -10.23 -0.10
CA ILE A 309 12.82 -9.27 0.27
C ILE A 309 12.19 -7.96 0.72
N MET A 310 11.22 -7.46 -0.06
CA MET A 310 10.47 -6.23 0.22
C MET A 310 9.72 -6.29 1.56
N ARG A 311 9.13 -7.44 1.90
CA ARG A 311 8.52 -7.70 3.22
C ARG A 311 9.52 -7.49 4.36
N ARG A 312 10.71 -8.09 4.26
CA ARG A 312 11.76 -7.96 5.27
C ARG A 312 12.26 -6.53 5.42
N VAL A 313 12.24 -5.75 4.33
CA VAL A 313 12.51 -4.31 4.37
C VAL A 313 11.42 -3.58 5.16
N ALA A 314 10.14 -3.84 4.86
CA ALA A 314 9.02 -3.23 5.60
C ALA A 314 9.05 -3.59 7.10
N ASP A 315 9.37 -4.84 7.44
CA ASP A 315 9.51 -5.28 8.84
C ASP A 315 10.66 -4.55 9.55
N LEU A 316 11.80 -4.36 8.87
CA LEU A 316 12.92 -3.57 9.40
C LEU A 316 12.53 -2.11 9.60
N ILE A 317 11.81 -1.50 8.65
CA ILE A 317 11.31 -0.12 8.74
C ILE A 317 10.39 0.03 9.96
N ASN A 318 9.44 -0.89 10.16
CA ASN A 318 8.56 -0.87 11.34
C ASN A 318 9.35 -1.02 12.63
N LYS A 319 10.35 -1.91 12.68
CA LYS A 319 11.27 -2.05 13.81
C LYS A 319 12.07 -0.78 14.08
N VAL A 320 12.45 -0.03 13.04
CA VAL A 320 13.10 1.27 13.18
C VAL A 320 12.10 2.29 13.72
N ARG A 321 10.90 2.40 13.16
CA ARG A 321 9.86 3.37 13.56
C ARG A 321 9.38 3.17 15.01
N ALA A 322 9.28 1.93 15.47
CA ALA A 322 8.85 1.60 16.83
C ALA A 322 9.87 1.95 17.93
N ARG A 323 11.10 2.34 17.58
CA ARG A 323 12.16 2.65 18.55
C ARG A 323 12.23 4.15 18.82
N GLU A 324 12.25 4.50 20.10
CA GLU A 324 12.43 5.89 20.58
C GLU A 324 13.88 6.39 20.42
N THR A 325 14.85 5.48 20.42
CA THR A 325 16.26 5.85 20.34
C THR A 325 16.58 6.44 18.96
N PRO A 326 17.18 7.65 18.89
CA PRO A 326 17.39 8.35 17.62
C PRO A 326 18.33 7.63 16.65
N ARG A 327 19.23 6.78 17.17
CA ARG A 327 20.21 6.04 16.35
C ARG A 327 19.82 4.58 16.12
N ASN A 328 20.20 4.04 14.96
CA ASN A 328 20.10 2.62 14.71
C ASN A 328 21.17 1.83 15.46
N SER A 329 20.77 0.68 16.02
CA SER A 329 21.71 -0.21 16.69
C SER A 329 22.59 -0.91 15.64
N PRO A 330 23.81 -1.36 16.00
CA PRO A 330 24.64 -2.15 15.09
C PRO A 330 23.93 -3.38 14.51
N ALA A 331 23.02 -4.00 15.27
CA ALA A 331 22.20 -5.12 14.78
C ALA A 331 21.24 -4.70 13.66
N ILE A 332 20.60 -3.53 13.76
CA ILE A 332 19.74 -2.99 12.69
C ILE A 332 20.57 -2.65 11.47
N ILE A 333 21.74 -2.03 11.66
CA ILE A 333 22.64 -1.68 10.55
C ILE A 333 23.14 -2.93 9.83
N SER A 334 23.49 -3.99 10.58
CA SER A 334 23.89 -5.29 9.99
C SER A 334 22.75 -5.92 9.18
N GLN A 335 21.54 -5.96 9.75
CA GLN A 335 20.35 -6.48 9.05
C GLN A 335 20.03 -5.67 7.80
N ALA A 336 20.18 -4.34 7.86
CA ALA A 336 19.99 -3.45 6.71
C ALA A 336 21.04 -3.70 5.63
N LEU A 337 22.30 -3.96 5.99
CA LEU A 337 23.36 -4.26 5.04
C LEU A 337 23.10 -5.59 4.31
N GLU A 338 22.59 -6.61 4.99
CA GLU A 338 22.17 -7.87 4.38
C GLU A 338 21.01 -7.66 3.39
N LEU A 339 19.99 -6.88 3.78
CA LEU A 339 18.87 -6.57 2.90
C LEU A 339 19.30 -5.76 1.68
N ARG A 340 20.17 -4.77 1.86
CA ARG A 340 20.76 -4.02 0.75
C ARG A 340 21.42 -4.96 -0.25
N ARG A 341 22.27 -5.89 0.21
CA ARG A 341 22.92 -6.87 -0.68
C ARG A 341 21.89 -7.74 -1.39
N ALA A 342 20.86 -8.20 -0.70
CA ALA A 342 19.79 -8.98 -1.30
C ALA A 342 19.06 -8.21 -2.41
N ILE A 343 18.77 -6.92 -2.20
CA ILE A 343 18.15 -6.06 -3.21
C ILE A 343 19.10 -5.82 -4.39
N GLU A 344 20.37 -5.54 -4.14
CA GLU A 344 21.39 -5.30 -5.17
C GLU A 344 21.73 -6.56 -5.98
N GLN A 345 21.59 -7.75 -5.40
CA GLN A 345 21.86 -9.04 -6.06
C GLN A 345 20.62 -9.68 -6.67
N TRP A 346 19.41 -9.23 -6.31
CA TRP A 346 18.19 -9.74 -6.90
C TRP A 346 18.22 -9.54 -8.42
N ALA A 347 17.82 -10.58 -9.13
CA ALA A 347 17.71 -10.61 -10.58
C ALA A 347 16.30 -11.06 -10.94
N LEU A 348 15.82 -10.59 -12.08
CA LEU A 348 14.53 -11.02 -12.61
C LEU A 348 14.54 -12.54 -12.83
N PRO A 349 13.44 -13.22 -12.52
CA PRO A 349 13.30 -14.66 -12.75
C PRO A 349 13.04 -15.00 -14.24
N ILE A 350 13.58 -14.21 -15.16
CA ILE A 350 13.38 -14.34 -16.60
C ILE A 350 14.74 -14.29 -17.28
N ASP A 351 14.96 -15.18 -18.23
CA ASP A 351 16.08 -15.09 -19.15
C ASP A 351 15.72 -14.17 -20.32
N LEU A 352 16.13 -12.90 -20.22
CA LEU A 352 15.86 -11.90 -21.25
C LEU A 352 16.57 -12.20 -22.58
N GLU A 353 17.67 -12.96 -22.56
CA GLU A 353 18.42 -13.30 -23.77
C GLU A 353 17.73 -14.40 -24.59
N ALA A 354 16.88 -15.21 -23.95
CA ALA A 354 16.13 -16.28 -24.58
C ALA A 354 14.82 -15.82 -25.25
N ILE A 355 14.49 -14.53 -25.17
CA ILE A 355 13.22 -13.98 -25.66
C ILE A 355 13.47 -13.18 -26.94
N ASP A 356 13.02 -13.73 -28.07
CA ASP A 356 13.22 -13.10 -29.38
C ASP A 356 12.34 -11.85 -29.59
N ASP A 357 11.12 -11.82 -29.02
CA ASP A 357 10.16 -10.70 -29.16
C ASP A 357 9.31 -10.51 -27.89
N PRO A 358 9.72 -9.64 -26.95
CA PRO A 358 8.97 -9.42 -25.72
C PRO A 358 7.67 -8.63 -25.98
N SER A 359 6.56 -9.06 -25.38
CA SER A 359 5.30 -8.28 -25.40
C SER A 359 5.46 -6.95 -24.65
N GLN A 360 4.59 -5.98 -24.96
CA GLN A 360 4.60 -4.69 -24.26
C GLN A 360 4.28 -4.87 -22.77
N ASN A 361 3.26 -5.66 -22.43
CA ASN A 361 2.93 -5.98 -21.03
C ASN A 361 4.12 -6.59 -20.27
N MET A 362 4.86 -7.51 -20.90
CA MET A 362 6.04 -8.11 -20.29
C MET A 362 7.12 -7.06 -20.03
N THR A 363 7.40 -6.21 -21.01
CA THR A 363 8.36 -5.11 -20.87
C THR A 363 7.93 -4.17 -19.74
N ASP A 364 6.66 -3.75 -19.71
CA ASP A 364 6.11 -2.86 -18.69
C ASP A 364 6.17 -3.49 -17.29
N ALA A 365 5.90 -4.79 -17.17
CA ALA A 365 5.99 -5.54 -15.92
C ALA A 365 7.44 -5.67 -15.43
N ILE A 366 8.41 -5.82 -16.34
CA ILE A 366 9.85 -5.81 -16.02
C ILE A 366 10.27 -4.44 -15.49
N GLN A 367 9.89 -3.35 -16.16
CA GLN A 367 10.18 -1.99 -15.71
C GLN A 367 9.55 -1.71 -14.34
N THR A 368 8.31 -2.18 -14.13
CA THR A 368 7.60 -2.08 -12.85
C THR A 368 8.33 -2.84 -11.74
N ALA A 369 8.84 -4.05 -12.01
CA ALA A 369 9.59 -4.84 -11.05
C ALA A 369 10.90 -4.15 -10.62
N GLU A 370 11.61 -3.52 -11.56
CA GLU A 370 12.78 -2.69 -11.24
C GLU A 370 12.38 -1.43 -10.45
N ALA A 371 11.24 -0.79 -10.75
CA ALA A 371 10.73 0.32 -9.96
C ALA A 371 10.47 -0.09 -8.49
N TYR A 372 9.89 -1.27 -8.24
CA TYR A 372 9.73 -1.83 -6.88
C TYR A 372 11.08 -2.04 -6.18
N ARG A 373 12.07 -2.55 -6.92
CA ARG A 373 13.42 -2.81 -6.41
C ARG A 373 14.11 -1.53 -5.93
N TRP A 374 14.15 -0.50 -6.77
CA TRP A 374 14.80 0.77 -6.45
C TRP A 374 14.05 1.55 -5.37
N SER A 375 12.71 1.47 -5.36
CA SER A 375 11.89 2.08 -4.31
C SER A 375 12.13 1.42 -2.95
N SER A 376 12.26 0.09 -2.91
CA SER A 376 12.58 -0.64 -1.67
C SER A 376 13.98 -0.28 -1.15
N LEU A 377 14.95 -0.08 -2.04
CA LEU A 377 16.29 0.38 -1.66
C LEU A 377 16.27 1.81 -1.11
N LEU A 378 15.49 2.71 -1.73
CA LEU A 378 15.31 4.08 -1.25
C LEU A 378 14.69 4.10 0.15
N MET A 379 13.60 3.35 0.37
CA MET A 379 12.98 3.19 1.69
C MET A 379 13.96 2.64 2.74
N LEU A 380 14.81 1.69 2.37
CA LEU A 380 15.83 1.13 3.26
C LEU A 380 16.86 2.19 3.69
N TYR A 381 17.32 3.03 2.76
CA TYR A 381 18.25 4.13 3.06
C TYR A 381 17.60 5.27 3.87
N GLN A 382 16.31 5.53 3.69
CA GLN A 382 15.54 6.47 4.50
C GLN A 382 15.36 5.97 5.94
N ALA A 383 15.33 4.65 6.16
CA ALA A 383 15.20 4.06 7.48
C ALA A 383 16.55 3.88 8.21
N VAL A 384 17.60 3.56 7.45
CA VAL A 384 18.94 3.31 7.97
C VAL A 384 19.95 4.19 7.24
N PRO A 385 19.96 5.51 7.51
CA PRO A 385 20.89 6.45 6.88
C PRO A 385 22.36 6.19 7.23
N GLU A 386 22.63 5.34 8.24
CA GLU A 386 23.98 4.90 8.59
C GLU A 386 24.62 3.96 7.56
N LEU A 387 23.82 3.42 6.61
CA LEU A 387 24.36 2.59 5.54
C LEU A 387 25.30 3.39 4.63
N PRO A 388 26.44 2.81 4.21
CA PRO A 388 27.31 3.45 3.23
C PRO A 388 26.57 3.68 1.92
N ASN A 389 26.36 4.94 1.53
CA ASN A 389 25.68 5.28 0.29
C ASN A 389 26.49 6.34 -0.47
N LEU A 390 26.55 6.18 -1.80
CA LEU A 390 27.18 7.12 -2.71
C LEU A 390 26.15 7.92 -3.53
N THR A 391 24.87 7.55 -3.46
CA THR A 391 23.77 8.10 -4.24
C THR A 391 22.78 8.78 -3.29
N SER A 392 22.40 10.02 -3.60
CA SER A 392 21.39 10.76 -2.84
C SER A 392 19.99 10.14 -2.98
N TYR A 393 19.06 10.53 -2.10
CA TYR A 393 17.66 10.11 -2.21
C TYR A 393 17.03 10.60 -3.52
N GLY A 394 17.34 11.83 -3.95
CA GLY A 394 16.87 12.38 -5.22
C GLY A 394 17.36 11.60 -6.45
N GLU A 395 18.63 11.19 -6.47
CA GLU A 395 19.17 10.35 -7.57
C GLU A 395 18.54 8.94 -7.58
N LEU A 396 18.26 8.35 -6.41
CA LEU A 396 17.52 7.08 -6.33
C LEU A 396 16.07 7.25 -6.78
N ALA A 397 15.41 8.35 -6.39
CA ALA A 397 14.06 8.69 -6.82
C ALA A 397 13.99 8.88 -8.34
N GLN A 398 14.91 9.66 -8.91
CA GLN A 398 15.02 9.84 -10.36
C GLN A 398 15.18 8.49 -11.07
N ARG A 399 16.00 7.60 -10.52
CA ARG A 399 16.15 6.25 -11.09
C ARG A 399 14.83 5.48 -11.11
N VAL A 400 14.04 5.52 -10.04
CA VAL A 400 12.69 4.91 -10.04
C VAL A 400 11.80 5.56 -11.10
N LEU A 401 11.79 6.89 -11.20
CA LEU A 401 10.98 7.61 -12.17
C LEU A 401 11.35 7.29 -13.62
N VAL A 402 12.64 7.05 -13.92
CA VAL A 402 13.07 6.60 -15.24
C VAL A 402 12.40 5.27 -15.63
N TYR A 403 12.30 4.31 -14.70
CA TYR A 403 11.57 3.06 -14.95
C TYR A 403 10.06 3.29 -15.13
N LEU A 404 9.46 4.21 -14.37
CA LEU A 404 8.03 4.52 -14.52
C LEU A 404 7.73 5.31 -15.82
N ALA A 405 8.67 6.13 -16.29
CA ALA A 405 8.53 6.97 -17.46
C ALA A 405 8.58 6.18 -18.78
N THR A 406 9.18 4.98 -18.78
CA THR A 406 9.18 4.08 -19.95
C THR A 406 7.85 3.36 -20.14
N ILE A 407 6.95 3.40 -19.14
CA ILE A 407 5.67 2.69 -19.16
C ILE A 407 4.55 3.66 -19.55
N PRO A 408 3.81 3.44 -20.64
CA PRO A 408 2.73 4.33 -21.04
C PRO A 408 1.58 4.34 -20.01
N PRO A 409 0.84 5.44 -19.84
CA PRO A 409 -0.31 5.49 -18.94
C PRO A 409 -1.45 4.52 -19.29
N THR A 410 -1.48 4.00 -20.52
CA THR A 410 -2.44 3.00 -20.99
C THR A 410 -2.09 1.57 -20.57
N SER A 411 -0.87 1.34 -20.05
CA SER A 411 -0.44 0.02 -19.57
C SER A 411 -1.30 -0.47 -18.42
N THR A 412 -1.61 -1.76 -18.39
CA THR A 412 -2.33 -2.39 -17.27
C THR A 412 -1.55 -2.34 -15.96
N THR A 413 -0.21 -2.31 -16.03
CA THR A 413 0.68 -2.23 -14.87
C THR A 413 0.53 -0.94 -14.06
N ILE A 414 -0.11 0.09 -14.62
CA ILE A 414 -0.32 1.38 -13.95
C ILE A 414 -1.00 1.22 -12.57
N ILE A 415 -1.86 0.19 -12.42
CA ILE A 415 -2.61 -0.03 -11.19
C ILE A 415 -1.71 -0.40 -10.00
N VAL A 416 -0.51 -0.92 -10.26
CA VAL A 416 0.46 -1.32 -9.23
C VAL A 416 1.62 -0.33 -9.10
N HIS A 417 1.48 0.91 -9.59
CA HIS A 417 2.52 1.95 -9.50
C HIS A 417 2.43 2.83 -8.26
N ILE A 418 1.41 2.65 -7.40
CA ILE A 418 1.17 3.54 -6.23
C ILE A 418 2.39 3.57 -5.31
N PHE A 419 2.90 2.40 -4.90
CA PHE A 419 4.07 2.30 -4.04
C PHE A 419 5.33 2.94 -4.63
N PRO A 420 5.82 2.55 -5.84
CA PRO A 420 7.03 3.17 -6.36
C PRO A 420 6.87 4.67 -6.62
N LEU A 421 5.68 5.12 -7.05
CA LEU A 421 5.43 6.53 -7.32
C LEU A 421 5.38 7.39 -6.05
N ILE A 422 4.77 6.91 -4.95
CA ILE A 422 4.77 7.68 -3.70
C ILE A 422 6.19 7.77 -3.12
N VAL A 423 6.95 6.66 -3.15
CA VAL A 423 8.32 6.62 -2.61
C VAL A 423 9.24 7.55 -3.38
N ALA A 424 9.27 7.45 -4.71
CA ALA A 424 10.13 8.29 -5.54
C ALA A 424 9.61 9.73 -5.65
N GLY A 425 8.30 9.90 -5.89
CA GLY A 425 7.68 11.19 -6.07
C GLY A 425 7.90 12.13 -4.88
N CYS A 426 7.84 11.60 -3.66
CA CYS A 426 8.12 12.35 -2.44
C CYS A 426 9.55 12.91 -2.35
N ASP A 427 10.52 12.25 -2.98
CA ASP A 427 11.94 12.62 -2.99
C ASP A 427 12.39 13.34 -4.27
N THR A 428 11.46 13.68 -5.15
CA THR A 428 11.74 14.56 -6.31
C THR A 428 12.05 15.98 -5.88
N VAL A 429 13.07 16.55 -6.53
CA VAL A 429 13.59 17.88 -6.23
C VAL A 429 13.40 18.82 -7.42
N GLU A 430 13.64 18.34 -8.65
CA GLU A 430 13.47 19.12 -9.87
C GLU A 430 11.99 19.29 -10.23
N GLU A 431 11.59 20.48 -10.70
CA GLU A 431 10.18 20.76 -11.01
C GLU A 431 9.68 19.94 -12.21
N GLU A 432 10.55 19.58 -13.15
CA GLU A 432 10.22 18.68 -14.26
C GLU A 432 9.80 17.29 -13.74
N ASP A 433 10.58 16.73 -12.81
CA ASP A 433 10.26 15.44 -12.18
C ASP A 433 8.96 15.53 -11.37
N ARG A 434 8.73 16.63 -10.65
CA ARG A 434 7.48 16.87 -9.91
C ARG A 434 6.28 16.95 -10.84
N GLN A 435 6.43 17.61 -11.99
CA GLN A 435 5.39 17.71 -13.00
C GLN A 435 5.05 16.33 -13.57
N PHE A 436 6.07 15.51 -13.89
CA PHE A 436 5.87 14.12 -14.28
C PHE A 436 5.09 13.34 -13.23
N VAL A 437 5.43 13.49 -11.94
CA VAL A 437 4.73 12.83 -10.83
C VAL A 437 3.26 13.24 -10.74
N ARG A 438 2.94 14.54 -10.88
CA ARG A 438 1.54 15.03 -10.91
C ARG A 438 0.76 14.45 -12.08
N GLU A 439 1.36 14.43 -13.27
CA GLU A 439 0.73 13.86 -14.47
C GLU A 439 0.50 12.35 -14.33
N ARG A 440 1.43 11.64 -13.71
CA ARG A 440 1.30 10.21 -13.43
C ARG A 440 0.17 9.95 -12.43
N TRP A 441 0.10 10.70 -11.32
CA TRP A 441 -1.02 10.60 -10.38
C TRP A 441 -2.37 10.90 -11.03
N SER A 442 -2.44 11.94 -11.88
CA SER A 442 -3.65 12.28 -12.62
C SER A 442 -4.10 11.14 -13.54
N SER A 443 -3.16 10.52 -14.25
CA SER A 443 -3.45 9.38 -15.14
C SER A 443 -3.93 8.16 -14.33
N MET A 444 -3.31 7.90 -13.18
CA MET A 444 -3.72 6.84 -12.26
C MET A 444 -5.14 7.08 -11.71
N SER A 445 -5.50 8.31 -11.33
CA SER A 445 -6.82 8.63 -10.75
C SER A 445 -7.95 8.48 -11.78
N GLN A 446 -7.64 8.56 -13.08
CA GLN A 446 -8.58 8.26 -14.16
C GLN A 446 -8.80 6.76 -14.34
N ARG A 447 -7.77 5.92 -14.15
CA ARG A 447 -7.85 4.46 -14.31
C ARG A 447 -8.37 3.76 -13.05
N MET A 448 -7.87 4.19 -11.89
CA MET A 448 -8.26 3.73 -10.56
C MET A 448 -9.02 4.86 -9.89
N VAL A 449 -10.34 4.83 -10.01
CA VAL A 449 -11.22 5.92 -9.54
C VAL A 449 -11.40 5.90 -8.01
N THR A 450 -10.52 5.17 -7.31
CA THR A 450 -10.50 5.04 -5.86
C THR A 450 -9.93 6.31 -5.22
N GLY A 451 -10.34 6.63 -4.00
CA GLY A 451 -9.82 7.78 -3.25
C GLY A 451 -8.34 7.65 -2.84
N ILE A 452 -7.71 6.48 -3.04
CA ILE A 452 -6.31 6.23 -2.65
C ILE A 452 -5.36 7.11 -3.44
N VAL A 453 -5.53 7.17 -4.76
CA VAL A 453 -4.62 7.90 -5.66
C VAL A 453 -4.59 9.38 -5.30
N ASP A 454 -5.76 9.97 -5.04
CA ASP A 454 -5.88 11.37 -4.65
C ASP A 454 -5.25 11.65 -3.29
N ARG A 455 -5.37 10.71 -2.32
CA ARG A 455 -4.70 10.82 -1.02
C ARG A 455 -3.18 10.79 -1.17
N CYS A 456 -2.64 9.89 -1.99
CA CYS A 456 -1.20 9.80 -2.27
C CYS A 456 -0.66 11.08 -2.94
N MET A 457 -1.41 11.66 -3.88
CA MET A 457 -1.05 12.93 -4.51
C MET A 457 -0.99 14.06 -3.47
N LYS A 458 -2.02 14.20 -2.62
CA LYS A 458 -2.05 15.21 -1.53
C LYS A 458 -0.88 15.06 -0.56
N ILE A 459 -0.55 13.82 -0.17
CA ILE A 459 0.61 13.54 0.71
C ILE A 459 1.91 13.99 0.02
N THR A 460 2.07 13.68 -1.26
CA THR A 460 3.26 14.03 -2.05
C THR A 460 3.46 15.55 -2.11
N GLU A 461 2.41 16.30 -2.45
CA GLU A 461 2.47 17.77 -2.57
C GLU A 461 2.68 18.46 -1.22
N GLU A 462 2.01 17.98 -0.16
CA GLU A 462 2.23 18.49 1.19
C GLU A 462 3.68 18.27 1.64
N LEU A 463 4.27 17.12 1.32
CA LEU A 463 5.65 16.85 1.68
C LEU A 463 6.62 17.82 0.99
N TRP A 464 6.42 18.10 -0.30
CA TRP A 464 7.21 19.10 -1.03
C TRP A 464 7.14 20.46 -0.34
N LYS A 465 5.92 20.90 0.01
CA LYS A 465 5.70 22.14 0.75
C LYS A 465 6.41 22.16 2.11
N ARG A 466 6.29 21.10 2.92
CA ARG A 466 6.96 21.00 4.24
C ARG A 466 8.47 21.09 4.12
N ARG A 467 9.05 20.47 3.09
CA ARG A 467 10.49 20.50 2.82
C ARG A 467 10.95 21.88 2.39
N GLU A 468 10.17 22.56 1.55
CA GLU A 468 10.42 23.95 1.15
C GLU A 468 10.34 24.91 2.35
N ASP A 469 9.29 24.82 3.17
CA ASP A 469 9.14 25.61 4.40
C ASP A 469 10.29 25.36 5.37
N TYR A 470 10.72 24.10 5.51
CA TYR A 470 11.88 23.73 6.33
C TYR A 470 13.17 24.38 5.84
N LEU A 471 13.42 24.35 4.54
CA LEU A 471 14.59 25.01 3.92
C LEU A 471 14.50 26.54 4.07
N PHE A 472 13.32 27.12 3.79
CA PHE A 472 13.08 28.56 3.91
C PHE A 472 13.30 29.07 5.34
N SER A 473 12.81 28.34 6.35
CA SER A 473 13.01 28.68 7.76
C SER A 473 14.49 28.72 8.18
N ARG A 474 15.36 28.02 7.44
CA ARG A 474 16.81 28.03 7.63
C ARG A 474 17.51 29.09 6.75
N GLY A 475 16.78 29.85 5.96
CA GLY A 475 17.34 30.83 5.03
C GLY A 475 17.89 30.21 3.76
N LEU A 476 17.30 29.10 3.29
CA LEU A 476 17.57 28.50 2.01
C LEU A 476 16.35 28.69 1.09
N LEU A 477 16.58 29.19 -0.11
CA LEU A 477 15.55 29.43 -1.13
C LEU A 477 15.77 28.51 -2.30
N PHE A 478 14.72 27.81 -2.73
CA PHE A 478 14.73 27.08 -3.99
C PHE A 478 14.47 28.07 -5.14
N THR A 479 15.33 28.09 -6.15
CA THR A 479 15.11 28.88 -7.38
C THR A 479 15.24 27.97 -8.59
N SER A 480 14.73 28.39 -9.75
CA SER A 480 14.89 27.67 -11.03
C SER A 480 16.34 27.34 -11.39
N ASN A 481 17.31 27.98 -10.73
CA ASN A 481 18.75 27.80 -10.95
C ASN A 481 19.44 27.13 -9.75
N GLY A 482 18.70 26.37 -8.93
CA GLY A 482 19.20 25.71 -7.73
C GLY A 482 18.97 26.50 -6.44
N MET A 483 19.62 26.07 -5.35
CA MET A 483 19.34 26.57 -4.01
C MET A 483 20.23 27.79 -3.65
N ARG A 484 19.61 28.91 -3.26
CA ARG A 484 20.31 30.14 -2.86
C ARG A 484 20.18 30.40 -1.37
N ILE A 485 21.22 30.97 -0.78
CA ILE A 485 21.18 31.44 0.61
C ILE A 485 20.43 32.76 0.64
N ASN A 486 19.40 32.83 1.47
CA ASN A 486 18.69 34.06 1.74
C ASN A 486 19.51 34.91 2.72
N ASN A 487 20.11 36.01 2.23
CA ASN A 487 20.96 36.90 3.01
C ASN A 487 20.20 37.72 4.07
N THR A 488 18.88 37.55 4.21
CA THR A 488 18.05 38.26 5.19
C THR A 488 17.87 37.53 6.53
N VAL A 489 18.40 36.31 6.69
CA VAL A 489 18.22 35.49 7.91
C VAL A 489 19.43 35.62 8.84
N SER A 490 19.17 35.64 10.16
CA SER A 490 20.13 35.90 11.24
C SER A 490 21.41 35.03 11.20
N ASN A 491 22.51 35.58 11.72
CA ASN A 491 23.87 35.01 11.68
C ASN A 491 24.00 33.57 12.24
N GLU A 492 23.08 33.09 13.08
CA GLU A 492 23.11 31.73 13.65
C GLU A 492 22.59 30.65 12.68
N SER A 493 21.65 30.97 11.79
CA SER A 493 21.14 30.04 10.76
C SER A 493 22.11 29.88 9.58
N ALA A 494 23.06 30.81 9.44
CA ALA A 494 23.91 30.91 8.26
C ALA A 494 24.91 29.76 8.09
N ALA A 495 25.35 29.08 9.16
CA ALA A 495 26.39 28.04 9.05
C ALA A 495 25.86 26.74 8.42
N LEU A 496 24.74 26.21 8.93
CA LEU A 496 24.11 25.00 8.37
C LEU A 496 23.60 25.28 6.95
N SER A 497 23.05 26.47 6.72
CA SER A 497 22.55 26.86 5.40
C SER A 497 23.68 27.07 4.39
N LYS A 498 24.84 27.60 4.80
CA LYS A 498 26.03 27.63 3.96
C LYS A 498 26.50 26.23 3.60
N ASP A 499 26.52 25.30 4.56
CA ASP A 499 26.90 23.92 4.28
C ASP A 499 25.91 23.28 3.29
N ILE A 500 24.60 23.26 3.56
CA ILE A 500 23.61 22.64 2.67
C ILE A 500 23.62 23.31 1.27
N ALA A 501 23.62 24.65 1.19
CA ALA A 501 23.67 25.36 -0.10
C ALA A 501 24.95 25.11 -0.90
N SER A 502 26.11 24.96 -0.25
CA SER A 502 27.37 24.68 -0.93
C SER A 502 27.42 23.30 -1.57
N PHE A 503 26.70 22.32 -1.00
CA PHE A 503 26.66 20.95 -1.51
C PHE A 503 25.61 20.75 -2.61
N ILE A 504 24.39 21.29 -2.48
CA ILE A 504 23.35 21.14 -3.52
C ILE A 504 23.80 21.80 -4.84
N ASN A 505 24.45 22.97 -4.77
CA ASN A 505 24.98 23.64 -5.97
C ASN A 505 26.22 22.94 -6.57
N PHE A 506 26.81 21.95 -5.89
CA PHE A 506 27.90 21.13 -6.43
C PHE A 506 27.36 19.95 -7.28
N GLY A 507 26.09 19.55 -7.07
CA GLY A 507 25.43 18.49 -7.83
C GLY A 507 24.86 18.93 -9.18
N THR A 508 24.75 20.25 -9.43
CA THR A 508 24.04 20.81 -10.60
C THR A 508 24.94 21.31 -11.73
N SER A 509 26.22 20.94 -11.77
CA SER A 509 27.14 21.35 -12.86
C SER A 509 28.04 20.21 -13.37
N PRO A 510 27.87 19.75 -14.63
CA PRO A 510 28.89 18.98 -15.29
C PRO A 510 30.01 19.93 -15.75
N GLY A 511 31.09 20.00 -14.96
CA GLY A 511 32.36 20.59 -15.40
C GLY A 511 32.63 22.01 -14.89
N ALA A 512 33.21 22.11 -13.70
CA ALA A 512 34.07 23.25 -13.34
C ALA A 512 35.21 22.76 -12.46
N ASN A 513 36.36 22.49 -13.09
CA ASN A 513 37.64 22.32 -12.41
C ASN A 513 37.99 23.63 -11.69
N THR A 514 37.83 23.69 -10.37
CA THR A 514 38.45 24.77 -9.58
C THR A 514 39.87 24.35 -9.21
N THR A 515 40.82 24.83 -10.01
CA THR A 515 42.25 24.86 -9.69
C THR A 515 42.49 25.50 -8.32
N SER A 516 43.24 24.79 -7.47
CA SER A 516 43.72 25.30 -6.20
C SER A 516 44.79 26.37 -6.39
N SER A 517 44.55 27.58 -5.88
CA SER A 517 45.60 28.56 -5.60
C SER A 517 45.42 29.17 -4.21
N SER A 518 46.27 28.70 -3.29
CA SER A 518 47.01 29.45 -2.26
C SER A 518 46.34 30.59 -1.48
N GLY A 519 46.32 30.43 -0.15
CA GLY A 519 46.78 31.47 0.78
C GLY A 519 45.73 32.14 1.67
N SER A 520 45.63 31.68 2.92
CA SER A 520 45.70 32.52 4.15
C SER A 520 45.07 31.78 5.33
N ALA A 521 45.90 31.49 6.32
CA ALA A 521 45.48 30.95 7.60
C ALA A 521 44.69 32.02 8.38
N VAL A 522 43.41 31.77 8.64
CA VAL A 522 42.65 32.48 9.67
C VAL A 522 42.39 31.50 10.80
N GLN A 523 43.10 31.69 11.91
CA GLN A 523 42.79 31.08 13.18
C GLN A 523 41.38 31.52 13.61
N VAL A 524 40.45 30.58 13.78
CA VAL A 524 39.19 30.84 14.47
C VAL A 524 39.21 30.03 15.76
N ASN A 525 39.14 30.80 16.85
CA ASN A 525 39.07 30.37 18.24
C ASN A 525 37.97 29.35 18.51
N GLU A 526 38.25 28.45 19.46
CA GLU A 526 37.29 27.60 20.12
C GLU A 526 36.13 28.39 20.77
N ARG A 527 34.89 27.92 20.56
CA ARG A 527 33.90 27.51 21.58
C ARG A 527 32.48 27.74 21.06
N VAL A 528 31.68 26.68 21.09
CA VAL A 528 30.44 26.50 21.89
C VAL A 528 29.78 25.22 21.38
N GLY A 529 29.45 24.31 22.32
CA GLY A 529 29.10 22.91 22.06
C GLY A 529 27.97 22.71 21.05
N ARG A 530 28.30 22.08 19.93
CA ARG A 530 27.31 21.49 19.03
C ARG A 530 26.96 20.10 19.54
N LYS A 531 25.67 19.80 19.74
CA LYS A 531 25.14 18.43 19.63
C LYS A 531 25.18 18.00 18.15
N GLY A 532 26.36 18.05 17.53
CA GLY A 532 26.61 17.43 16.24
C GLY A 532 26.71 15.93 16.45
N ASN A 533 26.17 15.15 15.51
CA ASN A 533 26.25 13.70 15.58
C ASN A 533 27.72 13.22 15.71
N ASP A 534 28.11 12.80 16.91
CA ASP A 534 29.38 12.10 17.18
C ASP A 534 29.32 10.70 16.56
N PHE A 535 29.54 10.61 15.26
CA PHE A 535 29.89 9.37 14.58
C PHE A 535 31.13 9.63 13.72
N PRO A 536 32.17 8.77 13.78
CA PRO A 536 33.32 8.93 12.91
C PRO A 536 32.87 8.81 11.45
N ILE A 537 33.11 9.87 10.67
CA ILE A 537 32.84 9.87 9.24
C ILE A 537 33.69 8.76 8.63
N SER A 538 33.06 7.64 8.26
CA SER A 538 33.78 6.52 7.65
C SER A 538 34.42 6.98 6.34
N ALA A 539 35.64 6.55 6.06
CA ALA A 539 36.36 6.86 4.81
C ALA A 539 35.66 6.30 3.55
N ALA A 540 34.59 5.52 3.72
CA ALA A 540 33.75 4.98 2.65
C ALA A 540 32.81 6.00 1.97
N PHE A 541 32.69 7.22 2.50
CA PHE A 541 31.84 8.26 1.91
C PHE A 541 32.64 9.16 0.95
N LYS A 542 32.28 9.16 -0.34
CA LYS A 542 32.88 10.07 -1.32
C LYS A 542 32.39 11.51 -1.09
N LYS A 543 33.25 12.49 -1.37
CA LYS A 543 32.94 13.92 -1.39
C LYS A 543 31.86 14.17 -2.46
N GLY A 544 30.63 14.53 -2.07
CA GLY A 544 29.54 14.84 -3.02
C GLY A 544 28.13 14.37 -2.63
N VAL A 545 27.96 13.50 -1.63
CA VAL A 545 26.62 13.09 -1.15
C VAL A 545 25.99 14.22 -0.34
N ASP A 546 24.72 14.56 -0.63
CA ASP A 546 23.96 15.65 -0.02
C ASP A 546 24.07 15.68 1.51
N MET A 547 24.31 16.86 2.08
CA MET A 547 24.44 17.08 3.53
C MET A 547 23.18 16.68 4.31
N LEU A 548 22.00 16.80 3.72
CA LEU A 548 20.72 16.47 4.35
C LEU A 548 20.58 14.96 4.59
N THR A 549 20.98 14.17 3.58
CA THR A 549 21.06 12.71 3.64
C THR A 549 22.29 12.21 4.43
N ARG A 550 23.43 12.90 4.32
CA ARG A 550 24.72 12.53 4.95
C ARG A 550 24.80 12.81 6.46
N THR A 551 24.11 13.83 6.98
CA THR A 551 24.15 14.15 8.42
C THR A 551 23.18 13.33 9.27
N GLY A 552 22.37 12.46 8.64
CA GLY A 552 21.32 11.73 9.34
C GLY A 552 20.31 12.70 9.96
N CYS A 553 19.83 13.68 9.16
CA CYS A 553 18.76 14.55 9.61
C CYS A 553 17.53 13.69 9.84
N THR A 554 17.25 13.36 11.11
CA THR A 554 16.15 12.49 11.53
C THR A 554 14.80 12.94 10.97
N GLU A 555 14.63 14.24 10.73
CA GLU A 555 13.46 14.84 10.09
C GLU A 555 13.15 14.28 8.69
N TYR A 556 14.16 13.87 7.90
CA TYR A 556 14.01 13.30 6.55
C TYR A 556 13.90 11.77 6.52
N THR A 557 14.16 11.12 7.65
CA THR A 557 14.07 9.65 7.79
C THR A 557 12.62 9.20 7.95
N VAL A 558 12.38 7.89 7.91
CA VAL A 558 11.06 7.29 8.18
C VAL A 558 10.46 7.64 9.55
N ARG A 559 11.24 8.24 10.47
CA ARG A 559 10.79 8.71 11.79
C ARG A 559 10.47 10.21 11.84
N GLY A 560 10.78 10.95 10.78
CA GLY A 560 10.72 12.41 10.76
C GLY A 560 9.46 12.94 10.06
N ARG A 561 9.15 14.22 10.35
CA ARG A 561 7.99 14.92 9.78
C ARG A 561 8.17 15.38 8.33
N LEU A 562 9.39 15.32 7.80
CA LEU A 562 9.75 15.61 6.39
C LEU A 562 9.92 14.32 5.58
N HIS A 563 9.20 13.29 6.01
CA HIS A 563 8.99 12.05 5.29
C HIS A 563 7.48 11.84 5.13
N TRP A 564 7.05 11.18 4.06
CA TRP A 564 5.63 10.99 3.74
C TRP A 564 4.87 10.21 4.83
N LEU A 565 5.52 9.23 5.48
CA LEU A 565 4.98 8.58 6.69
C LEU A 565 4.75 9.55 7.86
N GLY A 566 5.56 10.59 7.98
CA GLY A 566 5.36 11.65 8.97
C GLY A 566 4.14 12.52 8.64
N VAL A 567 3.94 12.83 7.35
CA VAL A 567 2.72 13.52 6.88
C VAL A 567 1.47 12.71 7.22
N MET A 568 1.47 11.42 6.89
CA MET A 568 0.36 10.51 7.21
C MET A 568 0.06 10.46 8.70
N ASN A 569 1.11 10.36 9.53
CA ASN A 569 0.98 10.36 10.98
C ASN A 569 0.34 11.65 11.50
N ASP A 570 0.78 12.82 11.01
CA ASP A 570 0.24 14.11 11.45
C ASP A 570 -1.22 14.32 11.02
N TRP A 571 -1.61 13.74 9.88
CA TRP A 571 -2.98 13.81 9.37
C TRP A 571 -3.90 12.71 9.92
N ASN A 572 -3.38 11.77 10.72
CA ASN A 572 -4.06 10.53 11.11
C ASN A 572 -4.63 9.76 9.90
N TRP A 573 -3.91 9.77 8.79
CA TRP A 573 -4.29 9.04 7.58
C TRP A 573 -3.62 7.67 7.54
N GLN A 574 -4.40 6.67 7.17
CA GLN A 574 -3.90 5.35 6.83
C GLN A 574 -4.22 5.10 5.36
N VAL A 575 -3.18 4.98 4.54
CA VAL A 575 -3.30 4.76 3.10
C VAL A 575 -2.63 3.44 2.79
N MET A 576 -3.36 2.52 2.16
CA MET A 576 -2.79 1.28 1.65
C MET A 576 -2.22 1.54 0.26
N LEU A 577 -0.96 1.16 0.05
CA LEU A 577 -0.20 1.46 -1.18
C LEU A 577 -0.35 0.37 -2.26
N GLY A 578 -1.26 -0.57 -2.05
CA GLY A 578 -1.60 -1.66 -2.96
C GLY A 578 -3.09 -1.69 -3.24
#